data_AF-A0A4Q3GZ42-F1
#
_entry.id   AF-A0A4Q3GZ42-F1
#
_cell.length_a   1.000
_cell.length_b   1.000
_cell.length_c   1.000
_cell.angle_alpha   90.00
_cell.angle_beta   90.00
_cell.angle_gamma   90.00
#
_symmetry.space_group_name_H-M   'P 1'
#
loop_
_entity.id
_entity.type
_entity.pdbx_description
1 polymer ?
#
loop_
_entity_poly.entity_id
_entity_poly.type
_entity_poly.pdbx_seq_one_letter_code
_entity_poly.pdbx_strand_id
1 'polypeptide(L)'
;MRTYQNRFVLLPQDNVAGSVVEMLHARYDPRATHALDANRAALEEALIEPIVAKLRPEIAGRDVEDYIDGMLDGIRNGPPSEFLTWLDRQPKGEGYYRNFLIQSSADLLAEASASAMGVIGEFGAPQSALFRILIDEFGYGTHDKKHSVLFRDTMRGFGLNEEYNGYWPIFDTEALNLHNVIHYLFQSPRNLFRQIGFLLYAETSYQVSTGQHFQYLKRRHPEVDD
;
A
#
# COMPACT_ATOMS: atom_id res chain seq x y z
N MET A 1 7.45 1.23 -10.07
CA MET A 1 7.75 1.91 -8.79
C MET A 1 8.29 3.32 -9.01
N ARG A 2 9.50 3.52 -9.56
CA ARG A 2 10.15 4.85 -9.62
C ARG A 2 9.32 5.95 -10.31
N THR A 3 8.64 5.66 -11.42
CA THR A 3 7.73 6.62 -12.10
C THR A 3 6.56 7.06 -11.21
N TYR A 4 5.99 6.14 -10.42
CA TYR A 4 4.91 6.47 -9.48
C TYR A 4 5.40 7.30 -8.29
N GLN A 5 6.58 6.99 -7.78
CA GLN A 5 7.21 7.69 -6.65
C GLN A 5 7.68 9.11 -7.00
N ASN A 6 7.77 9.49 -8.28
CA ASN A 6 8.09 10.86 -8.68
C ASN A 6 6.97 11.86 -8.40
N ARG A 7 5.79 11.40 -7.96
CA ARG A 7 4.59 12.23 -7.79
C ARG A 7 4.27 12.61 -6.35
N PHE A 8 5.08 12.15 -5.40
CA PHE A 8 4.96 12.52 -3.99
C PHE A 8 6.34 12.76 -3.37
N VAL A 9 6.36 13.44 -2.23
CA VAL A 9 7.59 13.93 -1.60
C VAL A 9 8.27 12.80 -0.83
N LEU A 10 9.55 12.61 -1.11
CA LEU A 10 10.45 11.73 -0.40
C LEU A 10 11.61 12.56 0.13
N LEU A 11 11.76 12.59 1.45
CA LEU A 11 12.90 13.17 2.12
C LEU A 11 13.78 12.05 2.67
N PRO A 12 15.11 12.26 2.74
CA PRO A 12 15.95 11.35 3.49
C PRO A 12 15.56 11.36 4.97
N GLN A 13 15.70 10.21 5.63
CA GLN A 13 15.37 10.05 7.06
C GLN A 13 16.52 10.48 7.95
N ASP A 14 17.72 10.06 7.58
CA ASP A 14 18.94 10.46 8.26
C ASP A 14 19.50 11.77 7.71
N ASN A 15 20.37 12.39 8.51
CA ASN A 15 21.10 13.59 8.17
C ASN A 15 22.15 13.26 7.08
N VAL A 16 21.70 13.19 5.83
CA VAL A 16 22.58 12.89 4.69
C VAL A 16 23.58 14.02 4.54
N ALA A 17 24.85 13.68 4.31
CA ALA A 17 25.85 14.67 3.95
C ALA A 17 25.44 15.38 2.65
N GLY A 18 25.23 16.69 2.71
CA GLY A 18 24.87 17.51 1.56
C GLY A 18 23.61 18.34 1.77
N SER A 19 23.17 19.01 0.71
CA SER A 19 21.96 19.86 0.74
C SER A 19 20.72 19.06 0.38
N VAL A 20 19.75 19.01 1.30
CA VAL A 20 18.40 18.44 1.02
C VAL A 20 17.76 19.10 -0.20
N VAL A 21 18.00 20.40 -0.40
CA VAL A 21 17.50 21.14 -1.57
C VAL A 21 18.11 20.62 -2.87
N GLU A 22 19.42 20.38 -2.88
CA GLU A 22 20.10 19.79 -4.06
C GLU A 22 19.61 18.37 -4.34
N MET A 23 19.40 17.57 -3.29
CA MET A 23 18.83 16.22 -3.42
C MET A 23 17.42 16.25 -4.01
N LEU A 24 16.56 17.16 -3.54
CA LEU A 24 15.22 17.36 -4.08
C LEU A 24 15.27 17.80 -5.56
N HIS A 25 16.11 18.78 -5.89
CA HIS A 25 16.27 19.22 -7.28
C HIS A 25 16.77 18.11 -8.20
N ALA A 26 17.72 17.28 -7.75
CA ALA A 26 18.19 16.14 -8.51
C ALA A 26 17.12 15.04 -8.65
N ARG A 27 16.38 14.76 -7.57
CA ARG A 27 15.34 13.72 -7.53
C ARG A 27 14.13 14.06 -8.39
N TYR A 28 13.74 15.34 -8.40
CA TYR A 28 12.57 15.88 -9.08
C TYR A 28 12.94 16.78 -10.27
N ASP A 29 14.10 16.55 -10.89
CA ASP A 29 14.48 17.25 -12.12
C ASP A 29 13.39 17.03 -13.19
N PRO A 30 12.84 18.10 -13.81
CA PRO A 30 11.74 17.97 -14.76
C PRO A 30 12.07 17.12 -15.98
N ARG A 31 13.31 17.17 -16.47
CA ARG A 31 13.73 16.42 -17.66
C ARG A 31 13.88 14.94 -17.33
N ALA A 32 14.53 14.61 -16.21
CA ALA A 32 14.67 13.25 -15.73
C ALA A 32 13.30 12.62 -15.40
N THR A 33 12.40 13.40 -14.80
CA THR A 33 11.03 12.97 -14.49
C THR A 33 10.23 12.69 -15.76
N HIS A 34 10.29 13.58 -16.75
CA HIS A 34 9.64 13.37 -18.04
C HIS A 34 10.18 12.11 -18.76
N ALA A 35 11.50 11.92 -18.78
CA ALA A 35 12.12 10.75 -19.40
C ALA A 35 11.71 9.44 -18.71
N LEU A 36 11.55 9.46 -17.38
CA LEU A 36 11.07 8.31 -16.63
C LEU A 36 9.59 8.00 -16.93
N ASP A 37 8.75 9.03 -17.00
CA ASP A 37 7.31 8.90 -17.25
C ASP A 37 6.99 8.54 -18.70
N ALA A 38 7.90 8.80 -19.65
CA ALA A 38 7.69 8.50 -21.08
C ALA A 38 7.36 7.03 -21.35
N ASN A 39 7.86 6.11 -20.51
CA ASN A 39 7.62 4.66 -20.66
C ASN A 39 6.45 4.15 -19.80
N ARG A 40 5.85 5.00 -18.96
CA ARG A 40 4.85 4.56 -17.98
C ARG A 40 3.64 3.91 -18.64
N ALA A 41 3.06 4.54 -19.67
CA ALA A 41 1.89 4.00 -20.34
C ALA A 41 2.15 2.62 -20.95
N ALA A 42 3.29 2.44 -21.64
CA ALA A 42 3.69 1.16 -22.22
C ALA A 42 3.93 0.07 -21.15
N LEU A 43 4.50 0.45 -20.00
CA LEU A 43 4.68 -0.47 -18.87
C LEU A 43 3.36 -0.86 -18.22
N GLU A 44 2.44 0.08 -18.04
CA GLU A 44 1.08 -0.19 -17.53
C GLU A 44 0.33 -1.14 -18.48
N GLU A 45 0.42 -0.91 -19.79
CA GLU A 45 -0.19 -1.77 -20.82
C GLU A 45 0.42 -3.18 -20.83
N ALA A 46 1.74 -3.30 -20.66
CA ALA A 46 2.41 -4.61 -20.68
C ALA A 46 2.23 -5.40 -19.37
N LEU A 47 2.17 -4.73 -18.22
CA LEU A 47 2.27 -5.39 -16.91
C LEU A 47 0.94 -5.44 -16.14
N ILE A 48 0.06 -4.44 -16.31
CA ILE A 48 -1.15 -4.30 -15.49
C ILE A 48 -2.41 -4.61 -16.30
N GLU A 49 -2.53 -4.07 -17.52
CA GLU A 49 -3.73 -4.31 -18.35
C GLU A 49 -4.04 -5.79 -18.63
N PRO A 50 -3.07 -6.72 -18.78
CA PRO A 50 -3.37 -8.14 -18.95
C PRO A 50 -4.10 -8.74 -17.75
N ILE A 51 -3.80 -8.27 -16.53
CA ILE A 51 -4.48 -8.68 -15.30
C ILE A 51 -5.94 -8.24 -15.34
N VAL A 52 -6.17 -6.97 -15.70
CA VAL A 52 -7.53 -6.39 -15.80
C VAL A 52 -8.34 -7.07 -16.91
N ALA A 53 -7.73 -7.34 -18.06
CA ALA A 53 -8.36 -8.00 -19.19
C ALA A 53 -8.78 -9.43 -18.86
N LYS A 54 -7.95 -10.17 -18.11
CA LYS A 54 -8.24 -11.54 -17.68
C LYS A 54 -9.46 -11.62 -16.76
N LEU A 55 -9.63 -10.66 -15.84
CA LEU A 55 -10.70 -10.68 -14.84
C LEU A 55 -12.05 -10.19 -15.36
N ARG A 56 -12.07 -9.41 -16.46
CA ARG A 56 -13.31 -8.81 -16.99
C ARG A 56 -14.41 -9.83 -17.32
N PRO A 57 -14.13 -10.99 -17.94
CA PRO A 57 -15.16 -12.00 -18.21
C PRO A 57 -15.71 -12.65 -16.95
N GLU A 58 -14.94 -12.73 -15.86
CA GLU A 58 -15.35 -13.41 -14.63
C GLU A 58 -16.49 -12.67 -13.89
N ILE A 59 -16.55 -11.35 -14.08
CA ILE A 59 -17.56 -10.47 -13.48
C ILE A 59 -18.63 -10.01 -14.48
N ALA A 60 -18.49 -10.37 -15.76
CA ALA A 60 -19.42 -9.93 -16.80
C ALA A 60 -20.83 -10.49 -16.54
N GLY A 61 -21.82 -9.60 -16.49
CA GLY A 61 -23.23 -9.98 -16.28
C GLY A 61 -23.59 -10.35 -14.84
N ARG A 62 -22.67 -10.19 -13.87
CA ARG A 62 -23.03 -10.28 -12.45
C ARG A 62 -23.78 -9.02 -12.02
N ASP A 63 -24.75 -9.20 -11.12
CA ASP A 63 -25.33 -8.08 -10.39
C ASP A 63 -24.27 -7.50 -9.43
N VAL A 64 -24.20 -6.17 -9.38
CA VAL A 64 -23.16 -5.47 -8.62
C VAL A 64 -23.41 -5.51 -7.12
N GLU A 65 -24.68 -5.45 -6.70
CA GLU A 65 -25.06 -5.48 -5.29
C GLU A 65 -24.80 -6.88 -4.73
N ASP A 66 -25.29 -7.91 -5.42
CA ASP A 66 -25.05 -9.31 -5.03
C ASP A 66 -23.56 -9.64 -4.98
N TYR A 67 -22.77 -9.12 -5.93
CA TYR A 67 -21.32 -9.32 -5.95
C TYR A 67 -20.64 -8.66 -4.75
N ILE A 68 -21.00 -7.41 -4.46
CA ILE A 68 -20.46 -6.66 -3.31
C ILE A 68 -20.82 -7.37 -2.02
N ASP A 69 -22.09 -7.74 -1.82
CA ASP A 69 -22.55 -8.40 -0.61
C ASP A 69 -21.85 -9.74 -0.39
N GLY A 70 -21.74 -10.57 -1.44
CA GLY A 70 -21.02 -11.84 -1.37
C GLY A 70 -19.52 -11.66 -1.10
N MET A 71 -18.89 -10.65 -1.69
CA MET A 71 -17.49 -10.31 -1.42
C MET A 71 -17.28 -9.88 0.03
N LEU A 72 -18.11 -8.97 0.55
CA LEU A 72 -18.02 -8.47 1.92
C LEU A 72 -18.28 -9.57 2.95
N ASP A 73 -19.28 -10.41 2.72
CA ASP A 73 -19.57 -11.58 3.55
C ASP A 73 -18.37 -12.55 3.56
N GLY A 74 -17.82 -12.86 2.39
CA GLY A 74 -16.66 -13.73 2.25
C GLY A 74 -15.41 -13.22 2.96
N ILE A 75 -15.19 -11.90 3.03
CA ILE A 75 -14.08 -11.30 3.79
C ILE A 75 -14.35 -11.42 5.29
N ARG A 76 -15.54 -11.04 5.76
CA ARG A 76 -15.88 -10.99 7.19
C ARG A 76 -15.97 -12.37 7.83
N ASN A 77 -16.51 -13.32 7.09
CA ASN A 77 -16.79 -14.69 7.55
C ASN A 77 -15.82 -15.71 6.95
N GLY A 78 -14.79 -15.24 6.24
CA GLY A 78 -13.77 -16.08 5.63
C GLY A 78 -12.92 -16.85 6.64
N PRO A 79 -12.17 -17.86 6.18
CA PRO A 79 -11.25 -18.58 7.05
C PRO A 79 -10.16 -17.65 7.61
N PRO A 80 -9.51 -18.02 8.73
CA PRO A 80 -8.34 -17.29 9.22
C PRO A 80 -7.25 -17.20 8.16
N SER A 81 -6.39 -16.18 8.27
CA SER A 81 -5.23 -16.01 7.40
C SER A 81 -4.43 -17.30 7.28
N GLU A 82 -4.35 -17.83 6.05
CA GLU A 82 -3.57 -19.02 5.74
C GLU A 82 -2.09 -18.78 6.05
N PHE A 83 -1.58 -17.57 5.78
CA PHE A 83 -0.22 -17.18 6.09
C PHE A 83 0.05 -17.26 7.60
N LEU A 84 -0.78 -16.64 8.44
CA LEU A 84 -0.57 -16.67 9.89
C LEU A 84 -0.76 -18.08 10.48
N THR A 85 -1.72 -18.84 9.94
CA THR A 85 -1.95 -20.25 10.33
C THR A 85 -0.74 -21.13 9.98
N TRP A 86 -0.16 -20.92 8.81
CA TRP A 86 1.07 -21.60 8.39
C TRP A 86 2.27 -21.15 9.25
N LEU A 87 2.39 -19.85 9.49
CA LEU A 87 3.48 -19.22 10.23
C LEU A 87 3.55 -19.71 11.68
N ASP A 88 2.38 -19.89 12.32
CA ASP A 88 2.27 -20.42 13.68
C ASP A 88 2.94 -21.80 13.84
N ARG A 89 3.08 -22.57 12.75
CA ARG A 89 3.68 -23.90 12.73
C ARG A 89 5.17 -23.89 12.39
N GLN A 90 5.74 -22.73 12.07
CA GLN A 90 7.13 -22.65 11.61
C GLN A 90 8.12 -22.44 12.77
N PRO A 91 9.15 -23.29 12.92
CA PRO A 91 10.19 -23.13 13.94
C PRO A 91 10.99 -21.83 13.83
N LYS A 92 11.04 -21.22 12.63
CA LYS A 92 11.68 -19.93 12.34
C LYS A 92 10.67 -18.85 11.98
N GLY A 93 9.52 -18.84 12.67
CA GLY A 93 8.40 -17.94 12.39
C GLY A 93 8.78 -16.46 12.31
N GLU A 94 9.60 -15.97 13.25
CA GLU A 94 10.04 -14.56 13.24
C GLU A 94 10.73 -14.16 11.92
N GLY A 95 11.63 -15.01 11.39
CA GLY A 95 12.32 -14.73 10.13
C GLY A 95 11.37 -14.55 8.95
N TYR A 96 10.33 -15.37 8.87
CA TYR A 96 9.30 -15.25 7.84
C TYR A 96 8.41 -14.02 8.06
N TYR A 97 8.11 -13.68 9.31
CA TYR A 97 7.34 -12.49 9.63
C TYR A 97 8.12 -11.21 9.32
N ARG A 98 9.43 -11.18 9.60
CA ARG A 98 10.33 -10.10 9.19
C ARG A 98 10.34 -9.94 7.67
N ASN A 99 10.39 -11.04 6.91
CA ASN A 99 10.27 -10.96 5.46
C ASN A 99 8.92 -10.35 5.05
N PHE A 100 7.82 -10.78 5.67
CA PHE A 100 6.50 -10.16 5.44
C PHE A 100 6.51 -8.65 5.71
N LEU A 101 7.08 -8.19 6.83
CA LEU A 101 7.20 -6.76 7.14
C LEU A 101 8.06 -6.01 6.12
N ILE A 102 9.17 -6.61 5.70
CA ILE A 102 10.02 -6.07 4.63
C ILE A 102 9.20 -5.91 3.35
N GLN A 103 8.52 -6.94 2.86
CA GLN A 103 7.75 -6.86 1.61
C GLN A 103 6.61 -5.82 1.71
N SER A 104 5.91 -5.78 2.84
CA SER A 104 4.84 -4.81 3.11
C SER A 104 5.35 -3.36 3.21
N SER A 105 6.63 -3.16 3.56
CA SER A 105 7.23 -1.83 3.70
C SER A 105 7.28 -1.03 2.39
N ALA A 106 7.20 -1.69 1.23
CA ALA A 106 7.09 -1.01 -0.06
C ALA A 106 5.85 -0.10 -0.16
N ASP A 107 4.79 -0.46 0.56
CA ASP A 107 3.52 0.28 0.60
C ASP A 107 3.30 1.00 1.94
N LEU A 108 3.39 0.27 3.07
CA LEU A 108 2.98 0.77 4.39
C LEU A 108 3.86 1.91 4.94
N LEU A 109 5.13 2.01 4.55
CA LEU A 109 5.98 3.14 4.95
C LEU A 109 5.65 4.45 4.20
N ALA A 110 4.88 4.37 3.11
CA ALA A 110 4.34 5.50 2.36
C ALA A 110 2.80 5.43 2.28
N GLU A 111 2.18 4.81 3.28
CA GLU A 111 0.75 4.54 3.33
C GLU A 111 -0.10 5.77 3.00
N ALA A 112 -1.16 5.51 2.24
CA ALA A 112 -2.08 6.49 1.68
C ALA A 112 -1.48 7.56 0.74
N SER A 113 -0.18 7.51 0.40
CA SER A 113 0.40 8.45 -0.57
C SER A 113 -0.17 8.24 -1.98
N ALA A 114 -0.48 6.99 -2.35
CA ALA A 114 -1.17 6.70 -3.60
C ALA A 114 -2.61 7.24 -3.57
N SER A 115 -3.39 6.89 -2.55
CA SER A 115 -4.80 7.26 -2.43
C SER A 115 -5.02 8.76 -2.26
N ALA A 116 -4.06 9.50 -1.69
CA ALA A 116 -4.04 10.96 -1.68
C ALA A 116 -4.14 11.59 -3.08
N MET A 117 -3.61 10.92 -4.12
CA MET A 117 -3.74 11.40 -5.50
C MET A 117 -5.11 11.10 -6.11
N GLY A 118 -5.83 10.10 -5.58
CA GLY A 118 -7.15 9.68 -6.06
C GLY A 118 -8.32 10.51 -5.52
N VAL A 119 -8.05 11.52 -4.68
CA VAL A 119 -9.07 12.44 -4.12
C VAL A 119 -8.97 13.87 -4.65
N ILE A 120 -7.95 14.16 -5.48
CA ILE A 120 -7.73 15.49 -6.04
C ILE A 120 -8.70 15.72 -7.19
N GLY A 121 -9.43 16.84 -7.17
CA GLY A 121 -10.36 17.22 -8.22
C GLY A 121 -11.62 17.90 -7.68
N GLU A 122 -12.71 17.80 -8.43
CA GLU A 122 -14.07 18.17 -8.04
C GLU A 122 -15.00 17.08 -8.56
N PHE A 123 -15.69 16.37 -7.66
CA PHE A 123 -16.68 15.35 -8.04
C PHE A 123 -17.77 15.14 -6.96
N GLY A 124 -18.07 16.19 -6.19
CA GLY A 124 -19.16 16.20 -5.21
C GLY A 124 -18.93 15.37 -3.94
N ALA A 125 -20.03 14.97 -3.29
CA ALA A 125 -20.01 14.35 -1.95
C ALA A 125 -19.11 13.08 -1.80
N PRO A 126 -18.97 12.21 -2.81
CA PRO A 126 -18.02 11.10 -2.75
C PRO A 126 -16.58 11.53 -2.52
N GLN A 127 -16.17 12.71 -2.98
CA GLN A 127 -14.82 13.24 -2.74
C GLN A 127 -14.56 13.45 -1.25
N SER A 128 -15.49 14.10 -0.55
CA SER A 128 -15.41 14.26 0.90
C SER A 128 -15.45 12.92 1.64
N ALA A 129 -16.16 11.93 1.11
CA ALA A 129 -16.17 10.59 1.69
C ALA A 129 -14.80 9.90 1.60
N LEU A 130 -14.16 9.95 0.43
CA LEU A 130 -12.81 9.42 0.23
C LEU A 130 -11.76 10.19 1.05
N PHE A 131 -11.93 11.51 1.19
CA PHE A 131 -11.01 12.32 1.99
C PHE A 131 -11.05 11.97 3.48
N ARG A 132 -12.20 11.52 4.02
CA ARG A 132 -12.28 11.04 5.42
C ARG A 132 -11.43 9.81 5.67
N ILE A 133 -11.34 8.89 4.71
CA ILE A 133 -10.45 7.74 4.80
C ILE A 133 -9.01 8.25 4.92
N LEU A 134 -8.59 9.17 4.05
CA LEU A 134 -7.24 9.75 4.11
C LEU A 134 -6.93 10.48 5.43
N ILE A 135 -7.90 11.17 6.02
CA ILE A 135 -7.70 11.82 7.32
C ILE A 135 -7.31 10.78 8.39
N ASP A 136 -7.97 9.62 8.38
CA ASP A 136 -7.69 8.52 9.30
C ASP A 136 -6.29 7.95 9.07
N GLU A 137 -5.95 7.62 7.81
CA GLU A 137 -4.63 7.10 7.42
C GLU A 137 -3.47 8.04 7.79
N PHE A 138 -3.73 9.36 7.74
CA PHE A 138 -2.77 10.40 8.13
C PHE A 138 -2.82 10.74 9.64
N GLY A 139 -3.45 9.89 10.46
CA GLY A 139 -3.47 10.02 11.92
C GLY A 139 -4.18 11.29 12.40
N TYR A 140 -5.20 11.76 11.68
CA TYR A 140 -5.85 13.04 11.91
C TYR A 140 -4.88 14.24 11.96
N GLY A 141 -3.76 14.14 11.22
CA GLY A 141 -2.70 15.16 11.20
C GLY A 141 -1.78 15.14 12.43
N THR A 142 -1.91 14.14 13.31
CA THR A 142 -0.97 13.90 14.41
C THR A 142 0.09 12.91 13.94
N HIS A 143 1.35 13.36 13.87
CA HIS A 143 2.45 12.56 13.29
C HIS A 143 2.57 11.18 13.94
N ASP A 144 2.59 11.12 15.27
CA ASP A 144 2.74 9.88 16.04
C ASP A 144 1.54 8.92 15.90
N LYS A 145 0.45 9.36 15.29
CA LYS A 145 -0.75 8.54 15.01
C LYS A 145 -0.86 8.16 13.54
N LYS A 146 0.01 8.66 12.67
CA LYS A 146 0.01 8.30 11.25
C LYS A 146 0.29 6.81 11.13
N HIS A 147 -0.48 6.08 10.34
CA HIS A 147 -0.32 4.62 10.24
C HIS A 147 1.08 4.22 9.75
N SER A 148 1.66 4.98 8.82
CA SER A 148 3.05 4.78 8.42
C SER A 148 4.08 4.94 9.55
N VAL A 149 3.76 5.68 10.63
CA VAL A 149 4.60 5.79 11.84
C VAL A 149 4.40 4.58 12.73
N LEU A 150 3.16 4.16 12.97
CA LEU A 150 2.88 2.92 13.72
C LEU A 150 3.54 1.68 13.07
N PHE A 151 3.58 1.63 11.73
CA PHE A 151 4.28 0.58 11.01
C PHE A 151 5.81 0.63 11.19
N ARG A 152 6.40 1.83 11.30
CA ARG A 152 7.83 2.00 11.65
C ARG A 152 8.14 1.42 13.01
N ASP A 153 7.29 1.71 13.98
CA ASP A 153 7.44 1.22 15.37
C ASP A 153 7.39 -0.30 15.40
N THR A 154 6.46 -0.90 14.65
CA THR A 154 6.42 -2.35 14.42
C THR A 154 7.74 -2.85 13.82
N MET A 155 8.25 -2.24 12.75
CA MET A 155 9.52 -2.64 12.13
C MET A 155 10.71 -2.53 13.10
N ARG A 156 10.78 -1.47 13.91
CA ARG A 156 11.79 -1.28 14.96
C ARG A 156 11.71 -2.35 16.04
N GLY A 157 10.52 -2.79 16.43
CA GLY A 157 10.33 -3.90 17.36
C GLY A 157 10.98 -5.21 16.87
N PHE A 158 11.06 -5.40 15.54
CA PHE A 158 11.82 -6.49 14.94
C PHE A 158 13.26 -6.12 14.57
N GLY A 159 13.79 -4.97 14.98
CA GLY A 159 15.14 -4.52 14.59
C GLY A 159 15.34 -4.47 13.06
N LEU A 160 14.31 -4.04 12.33
CA LEU A 160 14.37 -3.78 10.89
C LEU A 160 14.69 -2.31 10.61
N ASN A 161 15.27 -2.03 9.44
CA ASN A 161 15.42 -0.68 8.92
C ASN A 161 14.02 -0.16 8.52
N GLU A 162 13.63 1.00 9.02
CA GLU A 162 12.35 1.63 8.75
C GLU A 162 12.41 2.68 7.62
N GLU A 163 13.56 2.85 6.98
CA GLU A 163 13.72 3.75 5.84
C GLU A 163 12.85 3.33 4.65
N TYR A 164 12.12 4.29 4.10
CA TYR A 164 11.33 4.02 2.90
C TYR A 164 12.25 3.64 1.73
N ASN A 165 11.98 2.48 1.12
CA ASN A 165 12.84 1.81 0.12
C ASN A 165 14.20 1.30 0.65
N GLY A 166 14.44 1.24 1.96
CA GLY A 166 15.68 0.69 2.54
C GLY A 166 15.96 -0.77 2.11
N TYR A 167 14.93 -1.48 1.68
CA TYR A 167 14.98 -2.86 1.21
C TYR A 167 14.74 -3.02 -0.30
N TRP A 168 14.84 -1.96 -1.09
CA TRP A 168 14.57 -1.99 -2.54
C TRP A 168 15.15 -3.20 -3.30
N PRO A 169 16.42 -3.61 -3.10
CA PRO A 169 17.00 -4.73 -3.84
C PRO A 169 16.40 -6.11 -3.53
N ILE A 170 15.63 -6.23 -2.44
CA ILE A 170 15.10 -7.51 -1.95
C ILE A 170 13.57 -7.56 -1.95
N PHE A 171 12.90 -6.58 -2.54
CA PHE A 171 11.46 -6.69 -2.75
C PHE A 171 11.14 -7.76 -3.81
N ASP A 172 10.21 -8.63 -3.46
CA ASP A 172 9.68 -9.64 -4.36
C ASP A 172 8.89 -8.99 -5.49
N THR A 173 8.86 -9.64 -6.65
CA THR A 173 8.10 -9.19 -7.81
C THR A 173 6.63 -8.94 -7.46
N GLU A 174 6.02 -9.79 -6.64
CA GLU A 174 4.61 -9.64 -6.24
C GLU A 174 4.38 -8.42 -5.33
N ALA A 175 5.30 -8.11 -4.42
CA ALA A 175 5.21 -6.92 -3.58
C ALA A 175 5.29 -5.64 -4.45
N LEU A 176 6.22 -5.62 -5.40
CA LEU A 176 6.34 -4.52 -6.36
C LEU A 176 5.13 -4.44 -7.30
N ASN A 177 4.56 -5.57 -7.71
CA ASN A 177 3.39 -5.62 -8.57
C ASN A 177 2.17 -5.04 -7.84
N LEU A 178 1.90 -5.47 -6.61
CA LEU A 178 0.82 -4.92 -5.78
C LEU A 178 0.97 -3.41 -5.59
N HIS A 179 2.16 -2.95 -5.19
CA HIS A 179 2.47 -1.53 -5.07
C HIS A 179 2.19 -0.77 -6.39
N ASN A 180 2.63 -1.29 -7.53
CA ASN A 180 2.42 -0.66 -8.83
C ASN A 180 0.94 -0.64 -9.25
N VAL A 181 0.17 -1.69 -8.94
CA VAL A 181 -1.28 -1.73 -9.21
C VAL A 181 -2.01 -0.70 -8.37
N ILE A 182 -1.70 -0.59 -7.07
CA ILE A 182 -2.26 0.45 -6.20
C ILE A 182 -2.01 1.84 -6.80
N HIS A 183 -0.76 2.15 -7.16
CA HIS A 183 -0.45 3.43 -7.78
C HIS A 183 -1.11 3.65 -9.15
N TYR A 184 -1.24 2.61 -9.98
CA TYR A 184 -1.99 2.69 -11.24
C TYR A 184 -3.46 3.09 -11.00
N LEU A 185 -4.09 2.51 -9.97
CA LEU A 185 -5.48 2.79 -9.63
C LEU A 185 -5.69 4.24 -9.21
N PHE A 186 -4.84 4.76 -8.33
CA PHE A 186 -5.06 6.08 -7.73
C PHE A 186 -4.42 7.25 -8.48
N GLN A 187 -3.37 7.03 -9.28
CA GLN A 187 -2.68 8.13 -9.97
C GLN A 187 -3.24 8.42 -11.37
N SER A 188 -4.42 7.89 -11.70
CA SER A 188 -5.09 8.14 -12.97
C SER A 188 -6.61 8.27 -12.77
N PRO A 189 -7.21 9.45 -13.02
CA PRO A 189 -8.66 9.66 -12.86
C PRO A 189 -9.53 8.71 -13.69
N ARG A 190 -8.99 8.13 -14.78
CA ARG A 190 -9.68 7.10 -15.59
C ARG A 190 -10.03 5.83 -14.81
N ASN A 191 -9.43 5.66 -13.64
CA ASN A 191 -9.60 4.50 -12.76
C ASN A 191 -10.52 4.78 -11.57
N LEU A 192 -11.25 5.90 -11.54
CA LEU A 192 -12.10 6.31 -10.40
C LEU A 192 -12.99 5.17 -9.85
N PHE A 193 -13.68 4.42 -10.71
CA PHE A 193 -14.54 3.32 -10.22
C PHE A 193 -13.75 2.10 -9.75
N ARG A 194 -12.56 1.87 -10.34
CA ARG A 194 -11.67 0.79 -9.91
C ARG A 194 -11.06 1.10 -8.55
N GLN A 195 -10.66 2.35 -8.28
CA GLN A 195 -10.18 2.74 -6.94
C GLN A 195 -11.28 2.59 -5.88
N ILE A 196 -12.54 2.91 -6.21
CA ILE A 196 -13.66 2.76 -5.26
C ILE A 196 -13.86 1.28 -4.91
N GLY A 197 -13.86 0.41 -5.92
CA GLY A 197 -13.93 -1.05 -5.69
C GLY A 197 -12.75 -1.57 -4.89
N PHE A 198 -11.53 -1.11 -5.18
CA PHE A 198 -10.34 -1.45 -4.42
C PHE A 198 -10.46 -1.03 -2.95
N LEU A 199 -10.84 0.23 -2.68
CA LEU A 199 -11.01 0.72 -1.32
C LEU A 199 -12.07 -0.08 -0.56
N LEU A 200 -13.21 -0.38 -1.18
CA LEU A 200 -14.25 -1.20 -0.54
C LEU A 200 -13.71 -2.57 -0.09
N TYR A 201 -12.95 -3.23 -0.96
CA TYR A 201 -12.29 -4.50 -0.66
C TYR A 201 -11.21 -4.35 0.42
N ALA A 202 -10.31 -3.39 0.26
CA ALA A 202 -9.15 -3.17 1.11
C ALA A 202 -9.57 -2.80 2.54
N GLU A 203 -10.44 -1.80 2.71
CA GLU A 203 -10.93 -1.36 4.03
C GLU A 203 -11.60 -2.49 4.81
N THR A 204 -12.42 -3.30 4.13
CA THR A 204 -13.06 -4.46 4.75
C THR A 204 -12.05 -5.54 5.12
N SER A 205 -11.06 -5.76 4.24
CA SER A 205 -10.01 -6.76 4.47
C SER A 205 -9.04 -6.35 5.58
N TYR A 206 -8.71 -5.06 5.70
CA TYR A 206 -7.82 -4.54 6.73
C TYR A 206 -8.40 -4.72 8.13
N GLN A 207 -9.72 -4.53 8.31
CA GLN A 207 -10.37 -4.80 9.60
C GLN A 207 -10.12 -6.22 10.11
N VAL A 208 -10.22 -7.21 9.21
CA VAL A 208 -10.00 -8.63 9.56
C VAL A 208 -8.50 -8.92 9.68
N SER A 209 -7.72 -8.52 8.69
CA SER A 209 -6.29 -8.83 8.60
C SER A 209 -5.49 -8.22 9.74
N THR A 210 -5.66 -6.91 10.01
CA THR A 210 -4.92 -6.24 11.09
C THR A 210 -5.28 -6.81 12.46
N GLY A 211 -6.56 -7.17 12.68
CA GLY A 211 -6.99 -7.88 13.88
C GLY A 211 -6.28 -9.22 14.06
N GLN A 212 -6.14 -10.01 12.99
CA GLN A 212 -5.43 -11.29 13.06
C GLN A 212 -3.92 -11.12 13.28
N HIS A 213 -3.29 -10.14 12.63
CA HIS A 213 -1.89 -9.79 12.83
C HIS A 213 -1.62 -9.29 14.25
N PHE A 214 -2.49 -8.43 14.80
CA PHE A 214 -2.42 -7.97 16.19
C PHE A 214 -2.46 -9.16 17.17
N GLN A 215 -3.40 -10.09 16.97
CA GLN A 215 -3.49 -11.29 17.81
C GLN A 215 -2.26 -12.19 17.67
N TYR A 216 -1.67 -12.30 16.48
CA TYR A 216 -0.41 -13.02 16.27
C TYR A 216 0.75 -12.36 17.04
N LEU A 217 0.91 -11.04 16.92
CA LEU A 217 1.94 -10.27 17.61
C LEU A 217 1.82 -10.43 19.13
N LYS A 218 0.63 -10.22 19.71
CA LYS A 218 0.46 -10.39 21.17
C LYS A 218 0.75 -11.80 21.68
N ARG A 219 0.64 -12.84 20.85
CA ARG A 219 0.98 -14.22 21.23
C ARG A 219 2.45 -14.58 21.05
N ARG A 220 3.11 -14.06 20.02
CA ARG A 220 4.46 -14.50 19.60
C ARG A 220 5.57 -13.48 19.84
N HIS A 221 5.20 -12.21 19.87
CA HIS A 221 6.07 -11.05 19.98
C HIS A 221 5.42 -9.99 20.90
N PRO A 222 5.07 -10.35 22.16
CA PRO A 222 4.36 -9.45 23.06
C PRO A 222 5.13 -8.15 23.34
N GLU A 223 6.45 -8.15 23.19
CA GLU A 223 7.35 -7.01 23.36
C GLU A 223 7.35 -5.98 22.22
N VAL A 224 6.72 -6.32 21.08
CA VAL A 224 6.62 -5.40 19.94
C VAL A 224 5.39 -4.50 20.13
N ASP A 225 5.58 -3.19 19.91
CA ASP A 225 4.50 -2.19 19.94
C ASP A 225 3.85 -2.04 21.34
N ASP A 226 4.67 -2.14 22.39
CA ASP A 226 4.33 -1.89 23.81
C ASP A 226 4.72 -0.47 24.27
#